data_AF-A0A937CBN4-F1
#
_entry.id   AF-A0A937CBN4-F1
#
_cell.length_a   1.000
_cell.length_b   1.000
_cell.length_c   1.000
_cell.angle_alpha   90.00
_cell.angle_beta   90.00
_cell.angle_gamma   90.00
#
_symmetry.space_group_name_H-M   'P 1'
#
loop_
_entity.id
_entity.type
_entity.pdbx_description
1 polymer ?
#
loop_
_entity_poly.entity_id
_entity_poly.type
_entity_poly.pdbx_seq_one_letter_code
_entity_poly.pdbx_strand_id
1 'polypeptide(L)' 'MKLNKEWHLKNPMPKNPDFEQRVKWHLAHQQNCLCRPIPAKLAAEMKQKEIKLK' A
#
# COMPACT_ATOMS: atom_id res chain seq x y z
N MET A 1 -1.57 1.35 16.54
CA MET A 1 -2.53 1.17 15.43
C MET A 1 -3.04 -0.28 15.46
N LYS A 2 -4.35 -0.49 15.31
CA LYS A 2 -5.00 -1.81 15.41
C LYS A 2 -5.00 -2.48 14.04
N LEU A 3 -4.53 -3.72 13.96
CA LEU A 3 -4.57 -4.53 12.75
C LEU A 3 -6.02 -4.87 12.36
N ASN A 4 -6.45 -4.51 11.15
CA ASN A 4 -7.69 -4.99 10.53
C ASN A 4 -7.44 -6.35 9.88
N LYS A 5 -7.57 -7.43 10.66
CA LYS A 5 -7.30 -8.80 10.22
C LYS A 5 -8.17 -9.21 9.03
N GLU A 6 -9.45 -8.84 9.02
CA GLU A 6 -10.38 -9.17 7.94
C GLU A 6 -9.94 -8.55 6.60
N TRP A 7 -9.47 -7.30 6.63
CA TRP A 7 -8.95 -6.64 5.44
C TRP A 7 -7.72 -7.35 4.89
N HIS A 8 -6.78 -7.77 5.74
CA HIS A 8 -5.58 -8.50 5.31
C HIS A 8 -5.89 -9.88 4.72
N LEU A 9 -6.91 -10.57 5.23
CA LEU A 9 -7.35 -11.86 4.69
C LEU A 9 -7.98 -11.70 3.30
N LYS A 10 -8.77 -10.63 3.09
CA LYS A 10 -9.41 -10.35 1.79
C LYS A 10 -8.46 -9.69 0.78
N ASN A 11 -7.47 -8.94 1.26
CA ASN A 11 -6.53 -8.17 0.45
C ASN A 11 -5.08 -8.53 0.85
N PRO A 12 -4.63 -9.77 0.63
CA PRO A 12 -3.23 -10.11 0.85
C PRO A 12 -2.34 -9.32 -0.12
N MET A 13 -1.14 -8.95 0.33
CA MET A 13 -0.14 -8.39 -0.59
C MET A 13 0.23 -9.47 -1.62
N PRO A 14 0.23 -9.16 -2.93
CA PRO A 14 0.70 -10.09 -3.94
C PRO A 14 2.14 -10.53 -3.65
N LYS A 15 2.51 -11.76 -4.03
CA LYS A 15 3.84 -12.32 -3.73
C LYS A 15 4.97 -11.56 -4.44
N ASN A 16 4.75 -11.15 -5.68
CA ASN A 16 5.68 -10.38 -6.50
C ASN A 16 4.93 -9.20 -7.15
N PRO A 17 4.53 -8.18 -6.36
CA PRO A 17 3.75 -7.09 -6.89
C PRO A 17 4.64 -6.21 -7.76
N ASP A 18 4.15 -5.80 -8.93
CA ASP A 18 4.75 -4.67 -9.62
C ASP A 18 4.56 -3.37 -8.82
N PHE A 19 5.18 -2.29 -9.30
CA PHE A 19 5.13 -1.01 -8.63
C PHE A 19 3.70 -0.50 -8.39
N GLU A 20 2.84 -0.57 -9.39
CA GLU A 20 1.47 -0.05 -9.32
C GLU A 20 0.61 -0.88 -8.37
N GLN A 21 0.72 -2.21 -8.45
CA GLN A 21 0.06 -3.13 -7.52
C GLN A 21 0.48 -2.85 -6.08
N ARG A 22 1.78 -2.65 -5.86
CA ARG A 22 2.35 -2.37 -4.54
C ARG A 22 1.85 -1.03 -4.00
N VAL A 23 1.79 0.02 -4.83
CA VAL A 23 1.25 1.33 -4.45
C VAL A 23 -0.23 1.22 -4.12
N LYS A 24 -1.04 0.64 -5.01
CA LYS A 24 -2.49 0.48 -4.83
C LYS A 24 -2.81 -0.24 -3.53
N TRP A 25 -2.10 -1.33 -3.25
CA TRP A 25 -2.27 -2.07 -2.01
C TRP A 25 -1.95 -1.21 -0.77
N HIS A 26 -0.84 -0.46 -0.78
CA HIS A 26 -0.45 0.37 0.36
C HIS A 26 -1.41 1.55 0.59
N LEU A 27 -1.95 2.15 -0.46
CA LEU A 27 -2.98 3.19 -0.36
C LEU A 27 -4.26 2.63 0.27
N ALA A 28 -4.75 1.50 -0.22
CA ALA A 28 -5.92 0.83 0.37
C ALA A 28 -5.66 0.39 1.83
N HIS A 29 -4.44 -0.07 2.13
CA HIS A 29 -4.03 -0.44 3.48
C HIS A 29 -4.05 0.76 4.44
N GLN A 30 -3.58 1.94 4.00
CA GLN A 30 -3.68 3.18 4.79
C GLN A 30 -5.14 3.58 5.04
N GLN A 31 -6.08 3.26 4.15
CA GLN A 31 -7.50 3.61 4.38
C GLN A 31 -8.22 2.64 5.32
N ASN A 32 -7.80 1.36 5.37
CA ASN A 32 -8.58 0.30 6.04
C ASN A 32 -7.95 -0.27 7.32
N CYS A 33 -6.62 -0.17 7.49
CA CYS A 33 -5.92 -0.86 8.56
C CYS A 33 -4.93 0.03 9.30
N LEU A 34 -4.15 0.85 8.58
CA LEU A 34 -3.13 1.75 9.17
C LEU A 34 -2.10 1.06 10.08
N CYS A 35 -2.03 -0.28 10.11
CA CYS A 35 -1.16 -0.99 11.05
C CYS A 35 0.33 -0.78 10.74
N ARG A 36 0.64 -0.34 9.52
CA ARG A 36 1.99 -0.03 9.04
C ARG A 36 1.95 1.15 8.08
N PRO A 37 2.86 2.14 8.19
CA PRO A 37 2.97 3.21 7.21
C PRO A 37 3.53 2.70 5.87
N ILE A 38 3.38 3.49 4.82
CA ILE A 38 3.97 3.22 3.50
C ILE A 38 5.51 3.20 3.65
N PRO A 39 6.22 2.17 3.14
CA PRO A 39 7.67 2.11 3.21
C PRO A 39 8.33 3.34 2.58
N ALA A 40 9.37 3.89 3.23
CA ALA A 40 10.03 5.12 2.78
C ALA A 40 10.56 5.05 1.34
N LYS A 41 11.11 3.89 0.93
CA LYS A 41 11.56 3.65 -0.45
C LYS A 41 10.40 3.75 -1.44
N LEU A 42 9.28 3.06 -1.16
CA LEU A 42 8.08 3.11 -2.00
C LEU A 42 7.50 4.53 -2.07
N ALA A 43 7.45 5.24 -0.93
CA ALA A 43 6.99 6.63 -0.90
C ALA A 43 7.90 7.57 -1.71
N ALA A 44 9.23 7.37 -1.67
CA ALA A 44 10.16 8.13 -2.50
C ALA A 44 9.98 7.81 -3.99
N GLU A 45 9.82 6.53 -4.35
CA GLU A 45 9.55 6.11 -5.72
C GLU A 45 8.20 6.67 -6.24
N MET A 46 7.16 6.71 -5.39
CA MET A 46 5.86 7.34 -5.72
C MET A 46 6.00 8.84 -6.01
N LYS A 47 6.81 9.55 -5.20
CA LYS A 47 7.10 10.97 -5.41
C LYS A 47 7.88 11.20 -6.70
N GLN A 48 8.88 10.37 -6.98
CA GLN A 48 9.70 10.47 -8.20
C GLN A 48 8.91 10.20 -9.47
N LYS A 49 7.94 9.28 -9.42
CA LYS A 49 7.13 8.91 -10.58
C LYS A 49 5.95 9.85 -10.82
N GLU A 50 5.82 10.95 -10.08
CA GLU A 50 4.68 11.89 -10.13
C GLU A 50 3.36 11.15 -10.35
N ILE A 51 3.03 10.17 -9.50
CA ILE A 51 1.73 9.50 -9.61
C ILE A 51 0.65 10.52 -9.28
N LYS A 52 0.15 11.19 -10.32
CA LYS A 52 -1.16 11.81 -10.36
C LYS A 52 -2.14 10.66 -10.25
N LEU A 53 -2.57 10.35 -9.03
CA LEU A 53 -3.83 9.66 -8.80
C LEU A 53 -4.90 10.54 -9.46
N LYS A 54 -5.25 10.21 -10.71
CA LYS A 54 -6.40 10.77 -11.41
C LYS A 54 -7.67 10.26 -10.77
#